data_AF-A0A9E2ELW5-F1
#
_entry.id   AF-A0A9E2ELW5-F1
#
_cell.length_a   1.000
_cell.length_b   1.000
_cell.length_c   1.000
_cell.angle_alpha   90.00
_cell.angle_beta   90.00
_cell.angle_gamma   90.00
#
_symmetry.space_group_name_H-M   'P 1'
#
loop_
_entity.id
_entity.type
_entity.pdbx_description
1 polymer ?
#
loop_
_entity_poly.entity_id
_entity_poly.type
_entity_poly.pdbx_seq_one_letter_code
_entity_poly.pdbx_strand_id
1 'polypeptide(L)' 'MTVWDPNLIVVGVDGSEASQHAASTAVEMARRSGATLHLVTVVRPPEGWWGIVGSPPTPAALTEALEDAQKEILD' A
#
# COMPACT_ATOMS: atom_id res chain seq x y z
N MET A 1 -4.95 28.02 20.25
CA MET A 1 -4.55 26.61 20.10
C MET A 1 -5.50 25.99 19.11
N THR A 2 -5.05 25.73 17.88
CA THR A 2 -5.88 25.16 16.82
C THR A 2 -6.12 23.69 17.11
N VAL A 3 -7.38 23.26 17.04
CA VAL A 3 -7.74 21.83 17.15
C VAL A 3 -7.33 21.18 15.84
N TRP A 4 -6.57 20.08 15.92
CA TRP A 4 -6.26 19.25 14.76
C TRP A 4 -7.41 18.28 14.53
N ASP A 5 -8.13 18.48 13.42
CA ASP A 5 -9.32 17.71 13.04
C ASP A 5 -9.19 17.22 11.58
N PRO A 6 -8.44 16.13 11.34
CA PRO A 6 -8.24 15.63 9.99
C PRO A 6 -9.51 14.95 9.45
N ASN A 7 -9.87 15.22 8.19
CA ASN A 7 -10.96 14.48 7.50
C ASN A 7 -10.46 13.23 6.75
N LEU A 8 -9.13 13.11 6.57
CA LEU A 8 -8.47 11.98 5.91
C LEU A 8 -7.17 11.65 6.63
N ILE A 9 -6.96 10.36 6.88
CA ILE A 9 -5.72 9.80 7.41
C ILE A 9 -5.22 8.74 6.42
N VAL A 10 -3.94 8.79 6.07
CA VAL A 10 -3.28 7.79 5.22
C VAL A 10 -2.21 7.10 6.04
N VAL A 11 -2.18 5.77 6.03
CA VAL A 11 -1.15 4.98 6.71
C VAL A 11 -0.50 4.00 5.74
N GLY A 12 0.83 4.01 5.72
CA GLY A 12 1.63 3.05 4.97
C GLY A 12 1.74 1.72 5.72
N VAL A 13 1.54 0.62 5.01
CA VAL A 13 1.66 -0.75 5.55
C VAL A 13 2.60 -1.58 4.68
N ASP A 14 3.67 -2.12 5.27
CA ASP A 14 4.69 -2.93 4.60
C ASP A 14 4.80 -4.36 5.18
N GLY A 15 3.96 -4.69 6.16
CA GLY A 15 3.92 -6.00 6.82
C GLY A 15 4.78 -6.08 8.09
N SER A 16 5.67 -5.12 8.34
CA SER A 16 6.46 -5.06 9.57
C SER A 16 5.61 -4.81 10.81
N GLU A 17 6.08 -5.23 11.99
CA GLU A 17 5.41 -4.93 13.27
C GLU A 17 5.21 -3.43 13.49
N ALA A 18 6.20 -2.62 13.10
CA ALA A 18 6.13 -1.17 13.19
C ALA A 18 4.97 -0.60 12.34
N SER A 19 4.79 -1.12 11.11
CA SER A 19 3.66 -0.70 10.26
C SER A 19 2.30 -1.13 10.83
N GLN A 20 2.23 -2.29 11.49
CA GLN A 20 1.01 -2.76 12.15
C GLN A 20 0.64 -1.87 13.34
N HIS A 21 1.64 -1.46 14.15
CA HIS A 21 1.43 -0.51 15.24
C HIS A 21 0.96 0.86 14.71
N ALA A 22 1.60 1.36 13.65
CA ALA A 22 1.17 2.60 13.00
C ALA A 22 -0.28 2.52 12.48
N ALA A 23 -0.67 1.40 11.88
CA ALA A 23 -2.03 1.16 11.42
C ALA A 23 -3.04 1.16 12.57
N SER A 24 -2.71 0.52 13.70
CA SER A 24 -3.56 0.53 14.89
C SER A 24 -3.80 1.96 15.40
N THR A 25 -2.74 2.77 15.51
CA THR A 25 -2.86 4.17 15.93
C THR A 25 -3.67 4.99 14.93
N ALA A 26 -3.49 4.77 13.62
CA ALA A 26 -4.25 5.45 12.59
C ALA A 26 -5.76 5.16 12.65
N VAL A 27 -6.14 3.92 12.97
CA VAL A 27 -7.55 3.54 13.22
C VAL A 27 -8.14 4.31 14.39
N GLU A 28 -7.42 4.41 15.51
CA GLU A 28 -7.89 5.17 16.67
C GLU A 28 -8.06 6.66 16.37
N MET A 29 -7.09 7.25 15.65
CA MET A 29 -7.15 8.65 15.23
C MET A 29 -8.34 8.91 14.30
N ALA A 30 -8.56 8.05 13.31
CA ALA A 30 -9.67 8.17 12.37
C ALA A 30 -11.04 8.07 13.07
N ARG A 31 -11.18 7.12 14.01
CA ARG A 31 -12.39 6.98 14.82
C ARG A 31 -12.70 8.21 15.65
N ARG A 32 -11.68 8.82 16.26
CA ARG A 32 -11.85 10.01 17.12
C ARG A 32 -12.20 11.27 16.35
N SER A 33 -11.75 11.38 15.10
CA SER A 33 -11.97 12.54 14.23
C SER A 33 -13.12 12.35 13.23
N GLY A 34 -13.65 11.14 13.09
CA GLY A 34 -14.57 10.81 11.99
C GLY A 34 -13.90 10.81 10.61
N ALA A 35 -12.56 10.76 10.56
CA ALA A 35 -11.80 10.78 9.32
C ALA A 35 -11.99 9.50 8.50
N THR A 36 -11.92 9.63 7.17
CA THR A 36 -11.69 8.48 6.30
C THR A 36 -10.26 7.96 6.51
N LEU A 37 -10.08 6.64 6.56
CA LEU A 37 -8.76 6.00 6.67
C LEU A 37 -8.41 5.29 5.35
N HIS A 38 -7.21 5.54 4.83
CA HIS A 38 -6.64 4.81 3.70
C HIS A 38 -5.40 4.04 4.13
N LEU A 39 -5.41 2.73 3.91
CA LEU A 39 -4.24 1.86 4.10
C LEU A 39 -3.56 1.69 2.75
N VAL A 40 -2.25 1.90 2.70
CA VAL A 40 -1.47 1.87 1.44
C VAL A 40 -0.25 0.98 1.60
N THR A 41 -0.13 -0.03 0.75
CA THR A 41 1.13 -0.77 0.56
C THR A 41 1.77 -0.30 -0.73
N VAL A 42 3.07 0.00 -0.66
CA VAL A 42 3.87 0.28 -1.85
C VAL A 42 4.64 -0.97 -2.20
N VAL A 43 4.36 -1.53 -3.38
CA VAL A 43 5.10 -2.66 -3.94
C VAL A 43 6.07 -2.15 -5.00
N ARG A 44 7.30 -2.65 -5.00
CA ARG A 44 8.23 -2.42 -6.10
C ARG A 44 7.86 -3.37 -7.23
N PRO A 45 7.66 -2.88 -8.47
CA PRO A 45 7.52 -3.79 -9.61
C PRO A 45 8.84 -4.54 -9.84
N PRO A 46 8.80 -5.78 -10.37
CA PRO A 46 10.01 -6.53 -10.69
C PRO A 46 10.99 -5.78 -11.59
N GLU A 47 12.27 -6.16 -11.48
CA GLU A 47 13.35 -5.54 -12.25
C GLU A 47 13.10 -5.70 -13.76
N GLY A 48 13.33 -4.63 -14.54
CA GLY A 48 13.06 -4.61 -15.99
C GLY A 48 11.65 -4.16 -16.39
N TRP A 49 10.70 -4.03 -15.46
CA TRP A 49 9.33 -3.61 -15.77
C TRP A 49 9.18 -2.10 -16.04
N TRP A 50 10.23 -1.31 -15.82
CA TRP A 50 10.25 0.13 -16.10
C TRP A 50 10.54 0.49 -17.58
N GLY A 51 10.26 -0.40 -18.53
CA GLY A 51 10.53 -0.18 -19.95
C GLY A 51 9.95 1.15 -20.47
N ILE A 52 10.79 1.91 -21.21
CA ILE A 52 10.69 3.18 -21.98
C ILE A 52 9.65 4.27 -21.56
N VAL A 53 8.47 3.92 -21.04
CA VAL A 53 7.36 4.84 -20.68
C VAL A 53 7.21 5.03 -19.16
N GLY A 54 7.96 4.27 -18.33
CA GLY A 54 8.13 4.58 -16.90
C GLY A 54 6.87 4.50 -16.04
N SER A 55 5.80 3.87 -16.52
CA SER A 55 4.57 3.69 -15.75
C SER A 55 4.51 2.29 -15.17
N PRO A 56 4.29 2.13 -13.84
CA PRO A 56 4.11 0.82 -13.25
C PRO A 56 2.86 0.13 -13.84
N PRO A 57 2.84 -1.21 -13.91
CA PRO A 57 1.66 -1.96 -14.31
C PRO A 57 0.47 -1.65 -13.39
N THR A 58 -0.75 -1.80 -13.91
CA THR A 58 -1.94 -1.78 -13.04
C THR A 58 -1.84 -2.91 -12.00
N PRO A 59 -2.53 -2.80 -10.85
CA PRO A 59 -2.54 -3.89 -9.87
C PRO A 59 -2.91 -5.25 -10.48
N ALA A 60 -3.88 -5.27 -11.39
CA ALA A 60 -4.28 -6.49 -12.10
C ALA A 60 -3.15 -7.08 -12.94
N ALA A 61 -2.45 -6.24 -13.71
CA ALA A 61 -1.32 -6.70 -14.54
C ALA A 61 -0.11 -7.13 -13.68
N LEU A 62 0.08 -6.53 -12.50
CA LEU A 62 1.10 -7.00 -11.55
C LEU A 62 0.73 -8.37 -10.99
N THR A 63 -0.52 -8.58 -10.58
CA THR A 63 -1.00 -9.88 -10.09
C THR A 63 -0.82 -10.97 -11.14
N GLU A 64 -1.24 -10.71 -12.37
CA GLU A 64 -1.14 -11.68 -13.48
C GLU A 64 0.31 -12.11 -13.72
N ALA A 65 1.26 -11.17 -13.83
CA ALA A 65 2.65 -11.56 -14.06
C ALA A 65 3.35 -12.15 -12.84
N LEU A 66 2.89 -11.89 -11.61
CA LEU A 66 3.34 -12.64 -10.43
C LEU A 66 2.86 -14.11 -10.50
N GLU A 67 1.61 -14.34 -10.91
CA GLU A 67 1.06 -15.69 -11.09
C GLU A 67 1.81 -16.46 -12.20
N ASP A 68 2.13 -15.80 -13.31
CA ASP A 68 2.84 -16.44 -14.42
C ASP A 68 4.30 -16.74 -14.07
N ALA A 69 5.01 -15.81 -13.42
CA ALA A 69 6.36 -16.08 -12.92
C ALA A 69 6.37 -17.24 -11.90
N GLN A 70 5.33 -17.36 -11.08
CA GLN A 70 5.21 -18.48 -10.13
C GLN A 70 5.03 -19.82 -10.86
N LYS A 71 4.20 -19.88 -11.91
CA LYS A 71 4.02 -21.12 -12.71
C LYS A 71 5.32 -21.54 -13.37
N GLU A 72 6.05 -20.59 -13.99
CA GLU A 72 7.34 -20.88 -14.65
C GLU A 72 8.40 -21.42 -13.70
N ILE A 73 8.45 -20.95 -12.45
CA ILE A 73 9.41 -21.44 -11.43
C ILE A 73 9.05 -22.84 -10.92
N LEU A 74 7.76 -23.21 -10.94
CA LEU A 74 7.25 -24.47 -10.38
C LEU A 74 7.17 -25.62 -11.40
N ASP A 75 7.35 -25.34 -12.69
CA ASP A 75 7.51 -26.32 -13.78
C ASP A 75 8.96 -26.80 -13.93
#